data_AF-A0A518VB59-F1
#
_entry.id   AF-A0A518VB59-F1
#
_cell.length_a   1.000
_cell.length_b   1.000
_cell.length_c   1.000
_cell.angle_alpha   90.00
_cell.angle_beta   90.00
_cell.angle_gamma   90.00
#
_symmetry.space_group_name_H-M   'P 1'
#
loop_
_entity.id
_entity.type
_entity.pdbx_description
1 polymer ?
#
loop_
_entity_poly.entity_id
_entity_poly.type
_entity_poly.pdbx_seq_one_letter_code
_entity_poly.pdbx_strand_id
1 'polypeptide(L)'
;MARPISKIAKPVVTKEENQELQLTQLKEELAMHAQSIRQSVKLLDELHQAGVLETVQSMVQSKEKMAGIAIKQLVKPNVTKSINNVMALTDALSELEPEMTKKLVASVTHGLQKAEEASAKENKVGMFDLFKALQDPDINRAICFGLNMLKGVGESLKEQEKEK
;
A
#
# COMPACT_ATOMS: atom_id res chain seq x y z
N MET A 1 29.84 -35.73 -75.43
CA MET A 1 29.94 -35.41 -73.99
C MET A 1 29.39 -34.01 -73.77
N ALA A 2 28.32 -33.86 -72.99
CA ALA A 2 27.74 -32.54 -72.67
C ALA A 2 28.38 -31.98 -71.39
N ARG A 3 28.76 -30.69 -71.40
CA ARG A 3 29.29 -30.00 -70.22
C ARG A 3 28.13 -29.55 -69.32
N PRO A 4 28.28 -29.58 -67.98
CA PRO A 4 27.21 -29.20 -67.09
C PRO A 4 27.04 -27.67 -67.09
N ILE A 5 25.80 -27.22 -67.22
CA ILE A 5 25.39 -25.85 -66.90
C ILE A 5 24.76 -25.88 -65.51
N SER A 6 25.45 -25.33 -64.52
CA SER A 6 24.87 -25.08 -63.21
C SER A 6 25.44 -23.78 -62.62
N LYS A 7 25.06 -22.65 -63.23
CA LYS A 7 25.01 -21.39 -62.48
C LYS A 7 23.56 -21.15 -62.09
N ILE A 8 23.17 -21.66 -60.93
CA ILE A 8 21.95 -21.20 -60.25
C ILE A 8 22.31 -19.82 -59.70
N ALA A 9 21.96 -18.77 -60.45
CA ALA A 9 22.00 -17.41 -59.95
C ALA A 9 20.85 -17.27 -58.94
N LYS A 10 21.18 -17.22 -57.64
CA LYS A 10 20.20 -16.83 -56.62
C LYS A 10 19.73 -15.41 -56.97
N PRO A 11 18.42 -15.16 -57.10
CA PRO A 11 17.92 -13.80 -57.30
C PRO A 11 18.38 -12.97 -56.09
N VAL A 12 19.22 -11.97 -56.36
CA VAL A 12 19.63 -11.00 -55.35
C VAL A 12 18.43 -10.07 -55.19
N VAL A 13 17.55 -10.41 -54.25
CA VAL A 13 16.40 -9.57 -53.89
C VAL A 13 16.95 -8.17 -53.61
N THR A 14 16.57 -7.22 -54.44
CA THR A 14 17.04 -5.84 -54.30
C THR A 14 16.48 -5.25 -53.01
N LYS A 15 17.15 -4.26 -52.42
CA LYS A 15 16.68 -3.64 -51.17
C LYS A 15 15.24 -3.11 -51.29
N GLU A 16 14.87 -2.67 -52.49
CA GLU A 16 13.55 -2.15 -52.83
C GLU A 16 12.47 -3.25 -52.85
N GLU A 17 12.74 -4.39 -53.48
CA GLU A 17 11.83 -5.56 -53.44
C GLU A 17 11.65 -6.10 -52.02
N ASN A 18 12.71 -6.08 -51.20
CA ASN A 18 12.63 -6.52 -49.80
C ASN A 18 11.79 -5.54 -48.95
N GLN A 19 11.89 -4.24 -49.22
CA GLN A 19 11.07 -3.21 -48.56
C GLN A 19 9.59 -3.35 -48.94
N GLU A 20 9.26 -3.59 -50.21
CA GLU A 20 7.88 -3.83 -50.64
C GLU A 20 7.28 -5.08 -50.00
N LEU A 21 8.07 -6.16 -49.91
CA LEU A 21 7.64 -7.40 -49.26
C LEU A 21 7.36 -7.18 -47.77
N GLN A 22 8.25 -6.47 -47.07
CA GLN A 22 8.06 -6.13 -45.64
C GLN A 22 6.84 -5.22 -45.42
N LEU A 23 6.61 -4.24 -46.30
CA LEU A 23 5.43 -3.38 -46.23
C LEU A 23 4.13 -4.17 -46.48
N THR A 24 4.17 -5.16 -47.37
CA THR A 24 3.02 -6.02 -47.66
C THR A 24 2.71 -6.94 -46.49
N GLN A 25 3.73 -7.57 -45.91
CA GLN A 25 3.58 -8.41 -44.71
C GLN A 25 3.06 -7.62 -43.52
N LEU A 26 3.60 -6.41 -43.27
CA LEU A 26 3.09 -5.52 -42.23
C LEU A 26 1.62 -5.16 -42.47
N LYS A 27 1.22 -4.88 -43.71
CA LYS A 27 -0.19 -4.59 -44.03
C LYS A 27 -1.09 -5.78 -43.70
N GLU A 28 -0.69 -7.01 -44.01
CA GLU A 28 -1.46 -8.21 -43.67
C GLU A 28 -1.54 -8.44 -42.16
N GLU A 29 -0.42 -8.34 -41.44
CA GLU A 29 -0.39 -8.50 -39.98
C GLU A 29 -1.24 -7.44 -39.27
N LEU A 30 -1.13 -6.18 -39.71
CA LEU A 30 -1.95 -5.08 -39.20
C LEU A 30 -3.44 -5.28 -39.53
N ALA A 31 -3.77 -5.84 -40.70
CA ALA A 31 -5.15 -6.15 -41.08
C ALA A 31 -5.74 -7.27 -40.22
N MET A 32 -4.97 -8.33 -39.95
CA MET A 32 -5.37 -9.43 -39.08
C MET A 32 -5.61 -8.98 -37.62
N HIS A 33 -4.88 -7.98 -37.15
CA HIS A 33 -4.98 -7.46 -35.78
C HIS A 33 -5.61 -6.06 -35.69
N ALA A 34 -6.29 -5.61 -36.74
CA ALA A 34 -6.78 -4.23 -36.87
C ALA A 34 -7.67 -3.80 -35.69
N GLN A 35 -8.49 -4.71 -35.16
CA GLN A 35 -9.34 -4.43 -34.01
C GLN A 35 -8.56 -4.27 -32.72
N SER A 36 -7.62 -5.18 -32.42
CA SER A 36 -6.76 -5.10 -31.24
C SER A 36 -5.87 -3.86 -31.27
N ILE A 37 -5.32 -3.51 -32.44
CA ILE A 37 -4.53 -2.29 -32.63
C ILE A 37 -5.38 -1.05 -32.37
N ARG A 38 -6.61 -1.01 -32.90
CA ARG A 38 -7.54 0.11 -32.67
C ARG A 38 -7.90 0.25 -31.19
N GLN A 39 -8.10 -0.87 -30.48
CA GLN A 39 -8.34 -0.86 -29.04
C GLN A 39 -7.11 -0.39 -28.25
N SER A 40 -5.90 -0.83 -28.62
CA SER A 40 -4.65 -0.36 -28.00
C SER A 40 -4.44 1.14 -28.22
N VAL A 41 -4.70 1.65 -29.43
CA VAL A 41 -4.63 3.08 -29.73
C VAL A 41 -5.67 3.86 -28.91
N LYS A 42 -6.89 3.33 -28.78
CA LYS A 42 -7.94 3.96 -27.96
C LYS A 42 -7.56 3.99 -26.48
N LEU A 43 -7.00 2.89 -25.96
CA LEU A 43 -6.49 2.83 -24.58
C LEU A 43 -5.35 3.84 -24.36
N LEU A 44 -4.42 3.94 -25.30
CA LEU A 44 -3.35 4.94 -25.24
C LEU A 44 -3.89 6.37 -25.26
N ASP A 45 -4.93 6.63 -26.06
CA ASP A 45 -5.59 7.93 -26.11
C ASP A 45 -6.32 8.25 -24.79
N GLU A 46 -7.04 7.29 -24.21
CA GLU A 46 -7.69 7.43 -22.91
C GLU A 46 -6.66 7.68 -21.79
N LEU A 47 -5.54 6.97 -21.80
CA LEU A 47 -4.44 7.17 -20.85
C LEU A 47 -3.73 8.52 -21.02
N HIS A 48 -3.65 9.03 -22.26
CA HIS A 48 -3.14 10.36 -22.57
C HIS A 48 -4.09 11.44 -22.04
N GLN A 49 -5.39 11.34 -22.34
CA GLN A 49 -6.40 12.29 -21.86
C GLN A 49 -6.50 12.31 -20.33
N ALA A 50 -6.28 11.16 -19.68
CA ALA A 50 -6.24 11.04 -18.22
C ALA A 50 -4.93 11.57 -17.59
N GLY A 51 -3.97 12.06 -18.38
CA GLY A 51 -2.68 12.58 -17.88
C GLY A 51 -1.72 11.50 -17.37
N VAL A 52 -2.02 10.21 -17.60
CA VAL A 52 -1.22 9.09 -17.12
C VAL A 52 0.09 9.01 -17.90
N LEU A 53 0.04 9.18 -19.22
CA LEU A 53 1.24 9.15 -20.06
C LEU A 53 2.18 10.31 -19.72
N GLU A 54 1.64 11.50 -19.46
CA GLU A 54 2.37 12.70 -19.03
C GLU A 54 3.01 12.49 -17.66
N THR A 55 2.30 11.85 -16.74
CA THR A 55 2.82 11.53 -15.40
C THR A 55 3.98 10.55 -15.50
N VAL A 56 3.83 9.48 -16.29
CA VAL A 56 4.90 8.50 -16.53
C VAL A 56 6.09 9.16 -17.24
N GLN A 57 5.84 10.00 -18.25
CA GLN A 57 6.87 10.74 -18.96
C GLN A 57 7.61 11.72 -18.04
N SER A 58 6.87 12.46 -17.21
CA SER A 58 7.44 13.37 -16.20
C SER A 58 8.26 12.62 -15.17
N MET A 59 7.81 11.43 -14.74
CA MET A 59 8.57 10.55 -13.85
C MET A 59 9.88 10.07 -14.49
N VAL A 60 9.83 9.68 -15.77
CA VAL A 60 11.01 9.23 -16.54
C VAL A 60 11.99 10.37 -16.76
N GLN A 61 11.52 11.55 -17.17
CA GLN A 61 12.35 12.76 -17.30
C GLN A 61 12.92 13.22 -15.96
N SER A 62 12.16 13.03 -14.88
CA SER A 62 12.63 13.29 -13.51
C SER A 62 13.67 12.26 -13.03
N LYS A 63 13.86 11.12 -13.72
CA LYS A 63 14.90 10.13 -13.35
C LYS A 63 16.29 10.72 -13.43
N GLU A 64 16.58 11.58 -14.42
CA GLU A 64 17.90 12.19 -14.56
C GLU A 64 18.26 13.08 -13.36
N LYS A 65 17.27 13.51 -12.57
CA LYS A 65 17.49 14.33 -11.38
C LYS A 65 17.29 13.60 -10.05
N MET A 66 16.47 12.54 -9.94
CA MET A 66 16.09 12.00 -8.60
C MET A 66 15.91 10.48 -8.45
N ALA A 67 15.91 9.66 -9.51
CA ALA A 67 15.40 8.28 -9.38
C ALA A 67 16.41 7.22 -8.92
N GLY A 68 17.72 7.48 -8.99
CA GLY A 68 18.73 6.50 -8.56
C GLY A 68 18.73 6.26 -7.05
N ILE A 69 18.32 7.27 -6.26
CA ILE A 69 18.46 7.27 -4.81
C ILE A 69 17.12 6.99 -4.11
N ALA A 70 16.01 7.58 -4.57
CA ALA A 70 14.70 7.39 -3.93
C ALA A 70 14.16 5.96 -4.08
N ILE A 71 14.27 5.36 -5.27
CA ILE A 71 13.77 3.99 -5.52
C ILE A 71 14.64 2.95 -4.80
N LYS A 72 15.97 3.11 -4.77
CA LYS A 72 16.85 2.22 -4.00
C LYS A 72 16.63 2.33 -2.48
N GLN A 73 16.16 3.48 -1.98
CA GLN A 73 15.79 3.65 -0.56
C GLN A 73 14.43 2.99 -0.23
N LEU A 74 13.48 3.01 -1.17
CA LEU A 74 12.17 2.35 -1.02
C LEU A 74 12.25 0.82 -1.01
N VAL A 75 13.23 0.23 -1.71
CA VAL A 75 13.46 -1.24 -1.72
C VAL A 75 14.39 -1.68 -0.57
N LYS A 76 14.77 -0.76 0.35
CA LYS A 76 15.51 -1.18 1.55
C LYS A 76 14.61 -2.04 2.43
N PRO A 77 15.16 -3.09 3.07
CA PRO A 77 14.39 -4.00 3.93
C PRO A 77 13.63 -3.30 5.08
N ASN A 78 14.05 -2.10 5.48
CA ASN A 78 13.32 -1.30 6.48
C ASN A 78 11.97 -0.78 5.98
N VAL A 79 11.83 -0.42 4.71
CA VAL A 79 10.57 0.09 4.15
C VAL A 79 9.56 -1.06 3.97
N THR A 80 10.02 -2.24 3.56
CA THR A 80 9.17 -3.44 3.49
C THR A 80 8.67 -3.85 4.89
N LYS A 81 9.52 -3.78 5.93
CA LYS A 81 9.09 -4.04 7.31
C LYS A 81 8.04 -3.03 7.78
N SER A 82 8.19 -1.74 7.45
CA SER A 82 7.19 -0.72 7.78
C SER A 82 5.86 -0.98 7.09
N ILE A 83 5.87 -1.36 5.80
CA ILE A 83 4.66 -1.71 5.06
C ILE A 83 3.97 -2.92 5.71
N ASN A 84 4.73 -3.98 6.01
CA ASN A 84 4.20 -5.17 6.68
C ASN A 84 3.62 -4.85 8.06
N ASN A 85 4.27 -3.98 8.83
CA ASN A 85 3.75 -3.54 10.13
C ASN A 85 2.47 -2.71 9.98
N VAL A 86 2.38 -1.83 8.98
CA VAL A 86 1.16 -1.05 8.73
C VAL A 86 0.00 -1.96 8.32
N MET A 87 0.26 -2.97 7.49
CA MET A 87 -0.75 -3.97 7.12
C MET A 87 -1.20 -4.78 8.34
N ALA A 88 -0.27 -5.29 9.14
CA ALA A 88 -0.58 -6.02 10.37
C ALA A 88 -1.35 -5.16 11.39
N LEU A 89 -1.01 -3.87 11.51
CA LEU A 89 -1.76 -2.93 12.32
C LEU A 89 -3.17 -2.68 11.76
N THR A 90 -3.31 -2.61 10.43
CA THR A 90 -4.63 -2.43 9.78
C THR A 90 -5.51 -3.65 10.01
N ASP A 91 -4.97 -4.85 9.87
CA ASP A 91 -5.67 -6.11 10.13
C ASP A 91 -6.09 -6.18 11.61
N ALA A 92 -5.17 -5.91 12.55
CA ALA A 92 -5.48 -5.87 13.98
C ALA A 92 -6.52 -4.81 14.35
N LEU A 93 -6.50 -3.64 13.70
CA LEU A 93 -7.52 -2.60 13.88
C LEU A 93 -8.86 -2.98 13.26
N SER A 94 -8.87 -3.80 12.21
CA SER A 94 -10.10 -4.29 11.57
C SER A 94 -10.83 -5.35 12.40
N GLU A 95 -10.10 -6.10 13.22
CA GLU A 95 -10.66 -7.09 14.16
C GLU A 95 -11.31 -6.44 15.38
N LEU A 96 -11.06 -5.14 15.62
CA LEU A 96 -11.68 -4.40 16.73
C LEU A 96 -13.17 -4.19 16.49
N GLU A 97 -13.98 -4.55 17.49
CA GLU A 97 -15.41 -4.28 17.47
C GLU A 97 -15.68 -2.75 17.47
N PRO A 98 -16.40 -2.20 16.47
CA PRO A 98 -16.61 -0.75 16.34
C PRO A 98 -17.31 -0.11 17.54
N GLU A 99 -18.28 -0.82 18.14
CA GLU A 99 -19.04 -0.34 19.29
C GLU A 99 -18.17 -0.23 20.55
N MET A 100 -17.31 -1.23 20.78
CA MET A 100 -16.35 -1.23 21.89
C MET A 100 -15.33 -0.09 21.73
N THR A 101 -14.79 0.07 20.52
CA THR A 101 -13.86 1.16 20.18
C THR A 101 -14.49 2.53 20.44
N LYS A 102 -15.72 2.75 19.94
CA LYS A 102 -16.46 4.00 20.13
C LYS A 102 -16.70 4.30 21.61
N LYS A 103 -17.09 3.29 22.39
CA LYS A 103 -17.33 3.42 23.83
C LYS A 103 -16.06 3.75 24.60
N LEU A 104 -14.93 3.12 24.27
CA LEU A 104 -13.63 3.41 24.87
C LEU A 104 -13.19 4.85 24.58
N VAL A 105 -13.23 5.27 23.31
CA VAL A 105 -12.87 6.63 22.90
C VAL A 105 -13.75 7.66 23.59
N ALA A 106 -15.07 7.43 23.65
CA ALA A 106 -15.99 8.31 24.36
C ALA A 106 -15.68 8.39 25.85
N SER A 107 -15.36 7.26 26.49
CA SER A 107 -15.01 7.19 27.92
C SER A 107 -13.71 7.92 28.23
N VAL A 108 -12.68 7.75 27.39
CA VAL A 108 -11.40 8.47 27.52
C VAL A 108 -11.61 9.97 27.35
N THR A 109 -12.35 10.37 26.32
CA THR A 109 -12.65 11.79 26.06
C THR A 109 -13.40 12.42 27.23
N HIS A 110 -14.39 11.72 27.79
CA HIS A 110 -15.13 12.18 28.96
C HIS A 110 -14.23 12.29 30.20
N GLY A 111 -13.32 11.33 30.41
CA GLY A 111 -12.33 11.37 31.48
C GLY A 111 -11.38 12.56 31.36
N LEU A 112 -10.92 12.89 30.14
CA LEU A 112 -10.09 14.06 29.88
C LEU A 112 -10.82 15.37 30.21
N GLN A 113 -12.08 15.50 29.79
CA GLN A 113 -12.92 16.66 30.14
C GLN A 113 -13.09 16.80 31.66
N LYS A 114 -13.35 15.70 32.36
CA LYS A 114 -13.45 15.67 33.82
C LYS A 114 -12.14 16.05 34.51
N ALA A 115 -11.00 15.62 33.97
CA ALA A 115 -9.68 15.97 34.49
C ALA A 115 -9.38 17.46 34.30
N GLU A 116 -9.79 18.05 33.17
CA GLU A 116 -9.66 19.48 32.89
C GLU A 116 -10.54 20.32 33.84
N GLU A 117 -11.81 19.93 34.02
CA GLU A 117 -12.74 20.54 35.00
C GLU A 117 -12.20 20.46 36.44
N ALA A 118 -11.58 19.34 36.80
CA ALA A 118 -11.00 19.14 38.12
C ALA A 118 -9.70 19.94 38.31
N SER A 119 -8.86 20.07 37.27
CA SER A 119 -7.62 20.84 37.31
C SER A 119 -7.88 22.35 37.40
N ALA A 120 -9.03 22.83 36.92
CA ALA A 120 -9.47 24.21 37.13
C ALA A 120 -9.81 24.54 38.59
N LYS A 121 -9.97 23.52 39.47
CA LYS A 121 -10.14 23.68 40.91
C LYS A 121 -8.81 23.38 41.60
N GLU A 122 -8.23 24.38 42.27
CA GLU A 122 -6.89 24.31 42.89
C GLU A 122 -6.82 23.46 44.18
N ASN A 123 -7.65 22.43 44.29
CA ASN A 123 -7.76 21.59 45.49
C ASN A 123 -6.77 20.42 45.42
N LYS A 124 -5.83 20.40 46.37
CA LYS A 124 -4.90 19.27 46.55
C LYS A 124 -5.66 18.06 47.08
N VAL A 125 -5.44 16.90 46.46
CA VAL A 125 -6.02 15.63 46.94
C VAL A 125 -5.26 15.17 48.19
N GLY A 126 -5.96 15.03 49.31
CA GLY A 126 -5.40 14.49 50.55
C GLY A 126 -5.43 12.95 50.61
N MET A 127 -4.76 12.37 51.61
CA MET A 127 -4.69 10.90 51.75
C MET A 127 -6.03 10.26 52.13
N PHE A 128 -6.87 11.02 52.86
CA PHE A 128 -8.25 10.62 53.15
C PHE A 128 -9.15 10.69 51.90
N ASP A 129 -8.96 11.68 51.04
CA ASP A 129 -9.69 11.81 49.78
C ASP A 129 -9.33 10.67 48.82
N LEU A 130 -8.07 10.21 48.82
CA LEU A 130 -7.64 9.02 48.08
C LEU A 130 -8.37 7.77 48.55
N PHE A 131 -8.48 7.57 49.87
CA PHE A 131 -9.20 6.43 50.43
C PHE A 131 -10.69 6.47 50.07
N LYS A 132 -11.29 7.65 50.12
CA LYS A 132 -12.68 7.87 49.69
C LYS A 132 -12.84 7.63 48.19
N ALA A 133 -11.88 8.05 47.37
CA ALA A 133 -11.86 7.81 45.93
C ALA A 133 -11.79 6.32 45.59
N LEU A 134 -11.05 5.51 46.36
CA LEU A 134 -11.03 4.05 46.16
C LEU A 134 -12.37 3.37 46.47
N GLN A 135 -13.19 3.96 47.34
CA GLN A 135 -14.55 3.49 47.64
C GLN A 135 -15.60 4.04 46.66
N ASP A 136 -15.25 5.02 45.82
CA ASP A 136 -16.15 5.54 44.80
C ASP A 136 -16.43 4.45 43.74
N PRO A 137 -17.70 4.18 43.40
CA PRO A 137 -18.07 3.09 42.51
C PRO A 137 -17.54 3.27 41.09
N ASP A 138 -17.43 4.50 40.59
CA ASP A 138 -16.95 4.76 39.22
C ASP A 138 -15.42 4.61 39.13
N ILE A 139 -14.70 5.08 40.15
CA ILE A 139 -13.24 4.90 40.25
C ILE A 139 -12.89 3.42 40.45
N ASN A 140 -13.62 2.73 41.33
CA ASN A 140 -13.44 1.29 41.54
C ASN A 140 -13.66 0.50 40.24
N ARG A 141 -14.70 0.82 39.47
CA ARG A 141 -14.96 0.20 38.17
C ARG A 141 -13.80 0.39 37.19
N ALA A 142 -13.20 1.58 37.14
CA ALA A 142 -12.06 1.87 36.28
C ALA A 142 -10.80 1.08 36.71
N ILE A 143 -10.53 0.99 38.01
CA ILE A 143 -9.41 0.21 38.56
C ILE A 143 -9.61 -1.29 38.25
N CYS A 144 -10.80 -1.82 38.54
CA CYS A 144 -11.15 -3.21 38.24
C CYS A 144 -11.01 -3.51 36.75
N PHE A 145 -11.47 -2.63 35.87
CA PHE A 145 -11.29 -2.77 34.43
C PHE A 145 -9.80 -2.81 34.04
N GLY A 146 -9.00 -1.86 34.54
CA GLY A 146 -7.57 -1.80 34.26
C GLY A 146 -6.82 -3.05 34.70
N LEU A 147 -7.10 -3.56 35.89
CA LEU A 147 -6.49 -4.80 36.41
C LEU A 147 -6.85 -6.02 35.55
N ASN A 148 -8.11 -6.15 35.13
CA ASN A 148 -8.53 -7.27 34.28
C ASN A 148 -7.96 -7.16 32.86
N MET A 149 -7.87 -5.95 32.30
CA MET A 149 -7.22 -5.69 31.01
C MET A 149 -5.75 -6.10 31.06
N LEU A 150 -5.01 -5.66 32.10
CA LEU A 150 -3.61 -6.03 32.29
C LEU A 150 -3.43 -7.55 32.47
N LYS A 151 -4.34 -8.21 33.19
CA LYS A 151 -4.34 -9.66 33.34
C LYS A 151 -4.52 -10.36 31.99
N GLY A 152 -5.49 -9.93 31.17
CA GLY A 152 -5.74 -10.52 29.85
C GLY A 152 -4.55 -10.35 28.89
N VAL A 153 -3.89 -9.18 28.89
CA VAL A 153 -2.66 -8.97 28.12
C VAL A 153 -1.55 -9.94 28.58
N GLY A 154 -1.40 -10.14 29.89
CA GLY A 154 -0.42 -11.08 30.44
C GLY A 154 -0.71 -12.54 30.10
N GLU A 155 -1.99 -12.93 29.98
CA GLU A 155 -2.41 -14.27 29.57
C GLU A 155 -2.09 -14.52 28.09
N SER A 156 -2.39 -13.57 27.19
CA SER A 156 -2.11 -13.72 25.76
C SER A 156 -0.61 -13.80 25.45
N LEU A 157 0.23 -13.09 26.20
CA LEU A 157 1.68 -13.11 26.00
C LEU A 157 2.30 -14.47 26.39
N LYS A 158 1.77 -15.13 27.43
CA LYS A 158 2.22 -16.47 27.84
C LYS A 158 1.82 -17.56 26.86
N GLU A 159 0.70 -17.39 26.16
CA GLU A 159 0.20 -18.36 25.19
C GLU A 159 1.09 -18.40 23.93
N GLN A 160 1.57 -17.22 23.49
CA GLN A 160 2.54 -17.10 22.38
C GLN A 160 3.94 -17.66 22.71
N GLU A 161 4.30 -17.80 23.99
CA GLU A 161 5.55 -18.43 24.43
C GLU A 161 5.49 -19.96 24.42
N LYS A 162 4.29 -20.56 24.47
CA LYS A 162 4.12 -22.04 24.47
C LYS A 162 4.01 -22.65 23.08
N GLU A 163 3.73 -21.84 22.05
CA GLU A 163 3.63 -22.27 20.65
C GLU A 163 4.94 -22.07 19.85
N LYS A 164 6.02 -21.62 20.50
CA LYS A 164 7.38 -21.57 19.92
C LYS A 164 8.24 -22.71 20.47
#